data_AF-A0A2S6U1T9-F1
#
_entry.id   AF-A0A2S6U1T9-F1
#
_cell.length_a   1.000
_cell.length_b   1.000
_cell.length_c   1.000
_cell.angle_alpha   90.00
_cell.angle_beta   90.00
_cell.angle_gamma   90.00
#
_symmetry.space_group_name_H-M   'P 1'
#
loop_
_entity.id
_entity.type
_entity.pdbx_description
1 polymer ?
#
loop_
_entity_poly.entity_id
_entity_poly.type
_entity_poly.pdbx_seq_one_letter_code
_entity_poly.pdbx_strand_id
1 'polypeptide(L)'
;MTGILTRGRTGDGGDKPVAVIDVGSNSVRLVVFDGAKRVPIPVFNEKVVCGLGRGLDATGRLHPKGFSMAVQSLQRFAALTDAMGVDDITVFATAAVREAADGPQFVAEVAKKCGLAVRPIPGEEEAKLAAFGILSAFPGADGVMGDLGGASVEIVR
;
A
#
# COMPACT_ATOMS: atom_id res chain seq x y z
N MET A 1 -19.08 18.08 3.05
CA MET A 1 -17.84 18.86 3.07
C MET A 1 -17.34 18.87 4.50
N THR A 2 -16.39 18.02 4.85
CA THR A 2 -15.85 17.95 6.21
C THR A 2 -14.34 17.99 6.07
N GLY A 3 -13.77 19.17 6.32
CA GLY A 3 -12.35 19.45 6.18
C GLY A 3 -11.54 18.67 7.21
N ILE A 4 -10.51 17.97 6.72
CA ILE A 4 -9.45 17.40 7.56
C ILE A 4 -8.60 18.57 8.07
N LEU A 5 -8.63 18.79 9.38
CA LEU A 5 -7.76 19.73 10.08
C LEU A 5 -6.37 19.10 10.21
N THR A 6 -5.42 19.51 9.37
CA THR A 6 -4.00 19.23 9.58
C THR A 6 -3.46 20.20 10.66
N ARG A 7 -2.95 19.66 11.77
CA ARG A 7 -2.25 20.44 12.79
C ARG A 7 -0.91 20.92 12.23
N GLY A 8 -0.79 22.22 12.02
CA GLY A 8 0.46 22.86 11.62
C GLY A 8 1.47 22.89 12.78
N ARG A 9 2.67 22.36 12.54
CA ARG A 9 3.88 22.69 13.29
C ARG A 9 4.94 23.13 12.29
N THR A 10 5.40 24.37 12.44
CA THR A 10 6.45 25.02 11.69
C THR A 10 7.82 24.49 12.11
N GLY A 11 8.66 24.03 11.17
CA GLY A 11 10.06 23.69 11.42
C GLY A 11 10.70 22.82 10.33
N ASP A 12 11.72 23.41 9.69
CA ASP A 12 12.73 22.86 8.78
C ASP A 12 12.38 22.66 7.30
N GLY A 13 13.22 23.23 6.42
CA GLY A 13 13.02 23.35 4.97
C GLY A 13 13.39 22.10 4.17
N GLY A 14 13.33 20.93 4.79
CA GLY A 14 13.43 19.62 4.13
C GLY A 14 12.05 19.07 3.78
N ASP A 15 11.95 18.31 2.69
CA ASP A 15 10.72 17.58 2.39
C ASP A 15 10.38 16.66 3.58
N LYS A 16 9.12 16.68 4.01
CA LYS A 16 8.65 15.79 5.09
C LYS A 16 8.65 14.34 4.60
N PRO A 17 9.05 13.36 5.44
CA PRO A 17 9.05 11.96 5.04
C PRO A 17 7.62 11.50 4.72
N VAL A 18 7.52 10.59 3.76
CA VAL A 18 6.25 10.01 3.31
C VAL A 18 6.33 8.49 3.33
N ALA A 19 5.23 7.82 3.65
CA ALA A 19 5.16 6.36 3.68
C ALA A 19 4.16 5.83 2.66
N VAL A 20 4.55 4.75 2.00
CA VAL A 20 3.65 3.94 1.18
C VAL A 20 3.56 2.55 1.78
N ILE A 21 2.33 2.11 2.03
CA ILE A 21 2.01 0.74 2.42
C ILE A 21 1.26 0.08 1.27
N ASP A 22 1.77 -1.03 0.78
CA ASP A 22 1.13 -1.87 -0.22
C ASP A 22 0.65 -3.17 0.42
N VAL A 23 -0.65 -3.45 0.28
CA VAL A 23 -1.30 -4.68 0.76
C VAL A 23 -1.63 -5.57 -0.42
N GLY A 24 -0.67 -6.42 -0.78
CA GLY A 24 -0.81 -7.39 -1.85
C GLY A 24 -1.35 -8.75 -1.42
N SER A 25 -1.61 -9.60 -2.42
CA SER A 25 -2.14 -10.97 -2.20
C SER A 25 -1.18 -11.87 -1.41
N ASN A 26 0.14 -11.72 -1.62
CA ASN A 26 1.14 -12.54 -0.94
C ASN A 26 1.78 -11.84 0.26
N SER A 27 2.04 -10.54 0.14
CA SER A 27 2.81 -9.78 1.12
C SER A 27 2.24 -8.40 1.33
N VAL A 28 2.48 -7.86 2.53
CA VAL A 28 2.34 -6.45 2.84
C VAL A 28 3.72 -5.80 2.87
N ARG A 29 3.85 -4.57 2.40
CA ARG A 29 5.11 -3.84 2.36
C ARG A 29 4.93 -2.42 2.88
N LEU A 30 5.86 -1.94 3.71
CA LEU A 30 6.02 -0.55 4.09
C LEU A 30 7.32 -0.02 3.48
N VAL A 31 7.25 1.12 2.80
CA VAL A 31 8.42 1.89 2.41
C VAL A 31 8.24 3.32 2.92
N VAL A 32 9.24 3.82 3.65
CA VAL A 32 9.31 5.23 4.06
C VAL A 32 10.37 5.90 3.21
N PHE A 33 10.01 7.03 2.63
CA PHE A 33 10.88 7.88 1.84
C PHE A 33 11.23 9.15 2.59
N ASP A 34 12.39 9.72 2.28
CA ASP A 34 12.87 10.98 2.84
C ASP A 34 12.09 12.22 2.39
N GLY A 35 11.16 12.09 1.43
CA GLY A 35 10.32 13.19 0.98
C GLY A 35 9.55 12.90 -0.30
N ALA A 36 8.48 13.67 -0.53
CA ALA A 36 7.68 13.63 -1.76
C ALA A 36 8.35 14.42 -2.91
N LYS A 37 9.49 13.94 -3.40
CA LYS A 37 10.28 14.58 -4.46
C LYS A 37 10.47 13.68 -5.67
N ARG A 38 11.02 14.26 -6.75
CA ARG A 38 11.22 13.55 -8.03
C ARG A 38 12.07 12.28 -7.92
N VAL A 39 13.04 12.26 -7.00
CA VAL A 39 13.87 11.07 -6.72
C VAL A 39 13.89 10.87 -5.20
N PRO A 40 12.88 10.17 -4.66
CA PRO A 40 12.78 9.93 -3.23
C PRO A 40 13.74 8.80 -2.83
N ILE A 41 14.44 8.97 -1.70
CA ILE A 41 15.35 7.94 -1.16
C ILE A 41 14.58 7.10 -0.14
N PRO A 42 14.50 5.77 -0.29
CA PRO A 42 13.91 4.93 0.73
C PRO A 42 14.80 4.91 1.97
N VAL A 43 14.30 5.44 3.08
CA VAL A 43 14.98 5.45 4.40
C VAL A 43 14.58 4.25 5.26
N PHE A 44 13.44 3.62 4.95
CA PHE A 44 13.00 2.38 5.59
C PHE A 44 12.26 1.51 4.58
N ASN A 45 12.45 0.19 4.67
CA ASN A 45 11.78 -0.77 3.78
C ASN A 45 11.58 -2.09 4.51
N GLU A 46 10.32 -2.49 4.69
CA GLU A 46 9.96 -3.75 5.33
C GLU A 46 8.89 -4.48 4.52
N LYS A 47 9.06 -5.79 4.39
CA LYS A 47 8.13 -6.68 3.69
C LYS A 47 7.78 -7.87 4.59
N VAL A 48 6.50 -8.16 4.73
CA VAL A 48 6.01 -9.31 5.49
C VAL A 48 5.15 -10.19 4.59
N VAL A 49 5.51 -11.47 4.47
CA VAL A 49 4.74 -12.46 3.71
C VAL A 49 3.59 -12.97 4.58
N CYS A 50 2.36 -12.64 4.20
CA CYS A 50 1.16 -12.99 4.95
C CYS A 50 0.32 -14.06 4.24
N GLY A 51 0.42 -14.18 2.91
CA GLY A 51 -0.42 -15.07 2.12
C GLY A 51 -1.90 -14.72 2.22
N LEU A 52 -2.24 -13.43 2.14
CA LEU A 52 -3.59 -12.90 2.34
C LEU A 52 -4.60 -13.46 1.33
N GLY A 53 -4.20 -13.61 0.06
CA GLY A 53 -5.01 -14.16 -1.03
C GLY A 53 -4.93 -15.68 -1.18
N ARG A 54 -4.32 -16.42 -0.24
CA ARG A 54 -4.17 -17.88 -0.36
C ARG A 54 -5.53 -18.58 -0.35
N GLY A 55 -5.85 -19.29 -1.44
CA GLY A 55 -7.12 -20.01 -1.59
C GLY A 55 -8.32 -19.11 -1.88
N LEU A 56 -8.06 -17.86 -2.30
CA LEU A 56 -9.09 -16.89 -2.66
C LEU A 56 -9.90 -17.35 -3.88
N ASP A 57 -9.23 -17.94 -4.87
CA ASP A 57 -9.82 -18.53 -6.07
C ASP A 57 -10.88 -19.60 -5.76
N ALA A 58 -10.61 -20.43 -4.75
CA ALA A 58 -11.51 -21.52 -4.35
C ALA A 58 -12.61 -21.07 -3.37
N THR A 59 -12.31 -20.10 -2.50
CA THR A 59 -13.20 -19.75 -1.37
C THR A 59 -13.95 -18.43 -1.55
N GLY A 60 -13.48 -17.55 -2.44
CA GLY A 60 -13.96 -16.17 -2.56
C GLY A 60 -13.66 -15.30 -1.35
N ARG A 61 -12.78 -15.74 -0.44
CA ARG A 61 -12.49 -15.08 0.84
C ARG A 61 -11.00 -14.99 1.13
N LEU A 62 -10.63 -14.03 1.98
CA LEU A 62 -9.26 -13.87 2.46
C LEU A 62 -8.85 -15.03 3.35
N HIS A 63 -7.57 -15.43 3.27
CA HIS A 63 -7.05 -16.52 4.08
C HIS A 63 -7.03 -16.12 5.57
N PRO A 64 -7.67 -16.88 6.50
CA PRO A 64 -7.83 -16.44 7.89
C PRO A 64 -6.52 -16.15 8.64
N LYS A 65 -5.49 -16.98 8.43
CA LYS A 65 -4.16 -16.72 9.01
C LYS A 65 -3.50 -15.50 8.37
N GLY A 66 -3.68 -15.33 7.06
CA GLY A 66 -3.10 -14.20 6.32
C GLY A 66 -3.75 -12.88 6.72
N PHE A 67 -5.07 -12.87 6.93
CA PHE A 67 -5.82 -11.75 7.48
C PHE A 67 -5.23 -11.30 8.82
N SER A 68 -5.06 -12.25 9.76
CA SER A 68 -4.56 -11.96 11.11
C SER A 68 -3.13 -11.43 11.08
N MET A 69 -2.26 -12.03 10.27
CA MET A 69 -0.87 -11.59 10.09
C MET A 69 -0.77 -10.22 9.43
N ALA A 70 -1.59 -9.95 8.41
CA ALA A 70 -1.61 -8.67 7.73
C ALA A 70 -2.05 -7.55 8.67
N VAL A 71 -3.12 -7.76 9.45
CA VAL A 71 -3.57 -6.79 10.48
C VAL A 71 -2.47 -6.54 11.51
N GLN A 72 -1.82 -7.58 12.03
CA GLN A 72 -0.72 -7.42 13.00
C GLN A 72 0.48 -6.65 12.38
N SER A 73 0.80 -6.92 11.13
CA SER A 73 1.87 -6.22 10.41
C SER A 73 1.54 -4.75 10.20
N LEU A 74 0.28 -4.44 9.84
CA LEU A 74 -0.21 -3.08 9.68
C LEU A 74 -0.26 -2.30 11.00
N GLN A 75 -0.58 -2.95 12.12
CA GLN A 75 -0.47 -2.34 13.46
C GLN A 75 0.99 -1.97 13.77
N ARG A 76 1.93 -2.87 13.46
CA ARG A 76 3.36 -2.59 13.60
C ARG A 76 3.79 -1.45 12.68
N PHE A 77 3.35 -1.42 11.43
CA PHE A 77 3.67 -0.34 10.48
C PHE A 77 3.15 1.00 10.97
N ALA A 78 1.92 1.07 11.49
CA ALA A 78 1.38 2.28 12.09
C ALA A 78 2.25 2.80 13.26
N ALA A 79 2.71 1.89 14.14
CA ALA A 79 3.61 2.26 15.24
C ALA A 79 5.01 2.72 14.75
N LEU A 80 5.53 2.10 13.68
CA LEU A 80 6.80 2.51 13.06
C LEU A 80 6.70 3.90 12.43
N THR A 81 5.65 4.15 11.65
CA THR A 81 5.45 5.45 10.99
C THR A 81 5.23 6.57 12.02
N ASP A 82 4.51 6.29 13.11
CA ASP A 82 4.34 7.22 14.23
C ASP A 82 5.69 7.54 14.91
N ALA A 83 6.48 6.50 15.23
CA ALA A 83 7.81 6.66 15.83
C ALA A 83 8.80 7.41 14.91
N MET A 84 8.62 7.32 13.59
CA MET A 84 9.44 8.03 12.60
C MET A 84 8.93 9.45 12.31
N GLY A 85 7.78 9.86 12.86
CA GLY A 85 7.19 11.18 12.60
C GLY A 85 6.65 11.35 11.17
N VAL A 86 6.18 10.25 10.56
CA VAL A 86 5.61 10.25 9.21
C VAL A 86 4.12 10.52 9.29
N ASP A 87 3.71 11.75 8.95
CA ASP A 87 2.31 12.17 8.94
C ASP A 87 1.56 11.78 7.65
N ASP A 88 2.29 11.64 6.53
CA ASP A 88 1.73 11.33 5.22
C ASP A 88 1.93 9.85 4.90
N ILE A 89 0.87 9.07 5.10
CA ILE A 89 0.86 7.62 4.91
C ILE A 89 -0.22 7.27 3.90
N THR A 90 0.21 6.70 2.78
CA THR A 90 -0.69 6.19 1.75
C THR A 90 -0.75 4.67 1.82
N VAL A 91 -1.95 4.10 1.94
CA VAL A 91 -2.14 2.64 2.03
C VAL A 91 -3.01 2.14 0.89
N PHE A 92 -2.43 1.33 0.00
CA PHE A 92 -3.15 0.68 -1.10
C PHE A 92 -3.39 -0.79 -0.80
N ALA A 93 -4.47 -1.34 -1.35
CA ALA A 93 -4.68 -2.77 -1.41
C ALA A 93 -5.07 -3.21 -2.82
N THR A 94 -4.54 -4.35 -3.25
CA THR A 94 -4.68 -4.82 -4.64
C THR A 94 -5.71 -5.95 -4.76
N ALA A 95 -5.54 -6.85 -5.73
CA ALA A 95 -6.47 -7.91 -6.11
C ALA A 95 -7.09 -8.68 -4.94
N ALA A 96 -6.29 -9.19 -3.99
CA ALA A 96 -6.84 -10.02 -2.93
C ALA A 96 -7.91 -9.33 -2.08
N VAL A 97 -7.67 -8.08 -1.65
CA VAL A 97 -8.63 -7.33 -0.82
C VAL A 97 -9.78 -6.80 -1.66
N ARG A 98 -9.51 -6.40 -2.90
CA ARG A 98 -10.53 -5.91 -3.85
C ARG A 98 -11.57 -6.97 -4.19
N GLU A 99 -11.15 -8.22 -4.38
CA GLU A 99 -11.98 -9.29 -4.94
C GLU A 99 -12.62 -10.19 -3.88
N ALA A 100 -12.04 -10.25 -2.67
CA ALA A 100 -12.59 -11.07 -1.60
C ALA A 100 -13.91 -10.52 -1.04
N ALA A 101 -14.86 -11.41 -0.77
CA ALA A 101 -16.15 -11.07 -0.17
C ALA A 101 -16.01 -10.42 1.22
N ASP A 102 -14.96 -10.77 1.97
CA ASP A 102 -14.59 -10.17 3.27
C ASP A 102 -13.49 -9.10 3.17
N GLY A 103 -13.18 -8.61 1.97
CA GLY A 103 -12.32 -7.45 1.74
C GLY A 103 -12.80 -6.18 2.48
N PRO A 104 -14.09 -5.80 2.42
CA PRO A 104 -14.61 -4.66 3.18
C PRO A 104 -14.44 -4.81 4.70
N GLN A 105 -14.56 -6.03 5.22
CA GLN A 105 -14.33 -6.32 6.64
C GLN A 105 -12.84 -6.11 6.99
N PHE A 106 -11.92 -6.56 6.13
CA PHE A 106 -10.49 -6.31 6.31
C PHE A 106 -10.18 -4.82 6.41
N VAL A 107 -10.69 -4.02 5.47
CA VAL A 107 -10.51 -2.55 5.46
C VAL A 107 -11.03 -1.91 6.75
N ALA A 108 -12.23 -2.29 7.20
CA ALA A 108 -12.81 -1.78 8.44
C ALA A 108 -12.00 -2.16 9.69
N GLU A 109 -11.50 -3.40 9.76
CA GLU A 109 -10.66 -3.86 10.85
C GLU A 109 -9.31 -3.12 10.90
N VAL A 110 -8.67 -2.88 9.74
CA VAL A 110 -7.42 -2.11 9.67
C VAL A 110 -7.65 -0.67 10.12
N ALA A 111 -8.72 -0.02 9.64
CA ALA A 111 -9.05 1.34 10.07
C ALA A 111 -9.27 1.41 11.59
N LYS A 112 -10.03 0.46 12.15
CA LYS A 112 -10.32 0.40 13.59
C LYS A 112 -9.09 0.12 14.45
N LYS A 113 -8.22 -0.81 14.04
CA LYS A 113 -7.12 -1.32 14.86
C LYS A 113 -5.79 -0.60 14.64
N CYS A 114 -5.59 -0.02 13.46
CA CYS A 114 -4.32 0.59 13.05
C CYS A 114 -4.45 2.10 12.82
N GLY A 115 -5.67 2.63 12.69
CA GLY A 115 -5.90 4.02 12.29
C GLY A 115 -5.53 4.31 10.83
N LEU A 116 -5.28 3.26 10.03
CA LEU A 116 -4.85 3.39 8.63
C LEU A 116 -6.05 3.30 7.68
N ALA A 117 -6.18 4.25 6.78
CA ALA A 117 -7.19 4.23 5.72
C ALA A 117 -6.68 3.42 4.52
N VAL A 118 -7.10 2.17 4.42
CA VAL A 118 -6.78 1.29 3.28
C VAL A 118 -7.66 1.65 2.09
N ARG A 119 -7.05 1.90 0.94
CA ARG A 119 -7.75 2.12 -0.33
C ARG A 119 -7.55 0.91 -1.25
N PRO A 120 -8.55 0.02 -1.39
CA PRO A 120 -8.55 -0.95 -2.47
C PRO A 120 -8.59 -0.22 -3.81
N ILE A 121 -7.64 -0.51 -4.71
CA ILE A 121 -7.53 0.17 -6.01
C ILE A 121 -8.04 -0.70 -7.15
N PRO A 122 -8.72 -0.16 -8.17
CA PRO A 122 -9.07 -0.90 -9.38
C PRO A 122 -7.81 -1.42 -10.10
N GLY A 123 -7.93 -2.56 -10.78
CA GLY A 123 -6.79 -3.14 -11.52
C GLY A 123 -6.22 -2.21 -12.60
N GLU A 124 -7.06 -1.39 -13.24
CA GLU A 124 -6.59 -0.37 -14.19
C GLU A 124 -5.72 0.71 -13.53
N GLU A 125 -6.03 1.06 -12.28
CA GLU A 125 -5.25 2.05 -11.53
C GLU A 125 -3.93 1.43 -11.06
N GLU A 126 -3.96 0.18 -10.60
CA GLU A 126 -2.78 -0.62 -10.26
C GLU A 126 -1.80 -0.69 -11.45
N ALA A 127 -2.31 -1.04 -12.64
CA ALA A 127 -1.53 -1.08 -13.86
C ALA A 127 -0.90 0.29 -14.20
N LYS A 128 -1.68 1.39 -14.10
CA LYS A 128 -1.16 2.74 -14.35
C LYS A 128 -0.07 3.14 -13.36
N LEU A 129 -0.25 2.85 -12.08
CA LEU A 129 0.75 3.16 -11.04
C LEU A 129 2.05 2.39 -11.27
N ALA A 130 1.97 1.11 -11.63
CA ALA A 130 3.15 0.32 -11.96
C ALA A 130 3.84 0.85 -13.23
N ALA A 131 3.10 1.32 -14.24
CA ALA A 131 3.69 1.96 -15.43
C ALA A 131 4.35 3.30 -15.12
N PHE A 132 3.76 4.11 -14.23
CA PHE A 132 4.40 5.33 -13.75
C PHE A 132 5.69 5.06 -12.98
N GLY A 133 5.78 3.92 -12.28
CA GLY A 133 7.04 3.45 -11.69
C GLY A 133 8.13 3.28 -12.74
N ILE A 134 7.83 2.62 -13.86
CA ILE A 134 8.76 2.45 -14.99
C ILE A 134 9.12 3.80 -15.61
N LEU A 135 8.14 4.64 -15.93
CA LEU A 135 8.37 5.95 -16.55
C LEU A 135 9.17 6.91 -15.68
N SER A 136 9.06 6.77 -14.35
CA SER A 136 9.85 7.54 -13.40
C SER A 136 11.33 7.12 -13.39
N ALA A 137 11.61 5.82 -13.58
CA ALA A 137 12.96 5.28 -13.64
C ALA A 137 13.60 5.36 -15.04
N PHE A 138 12.79 5.25 -16.09
CA PHE A 138 13.19 5.22 -17.49
C PHE A 138 12.35 6.23 -18.30
N PRO A 139 12.70 7.52 -18.25
CA PRO A 139 12.00 8.54 -19.04
C PRO A 139 12.05 8.21 -20.52
N GLY A 140 10.89 8.19 -21.18
CA GLY A 140 10.78 7.88 -22.61
C GLY A 140 10.66 6.39 -22.94
N ALA A 141 10.46 5.51 -21.94
CA ALA A 141 10.07 4.14 -22.20
C ALA A 141 8.78 4.07 -23.04
N ASP A 142 8.80 3.27 -24.11
CA ASP A 142 7.68 3.00 -25.01
C ASP A 142 7.56 1.49 -25.20
N GLY A 143 6.44 0.92 -24.75
CA GLY A 143 6.26 -0.53 -24.71
C GLY A 143 4.98 -0.95 -24.01
N VAL A 144 4.91 -2.22 -23.64
CA VAL A 144 3.84 -2.76 -22.82
C VAL A 144 4.43 -3.15 -21.47
N MET A 145 3.86 -2.64 -20.39
CA MET A 145 4.21 -3.03 -19.04
C MET A 145 3.34 -4.22 -18.62
N GLY A 146 3.96 -5.22 -18.01
CA GLY A 146 3.29 -6.32 -17.32
C GLY A 146 3.79 -6.42 -15.87
N ASP A 147 2.88 -6.35 -14.90
CA ASP A 147 3.17 -6.63 -13.48
C ASP A 147 2.51 -7.97 -13.11
N LEU A 148 3.31 -8.91 -12.60
CA LEU A 148 2.84 -10.23 -12.21
C LEU A 148 2.75 -10.30 -10.69
N GLY A 149 1.54 -10.07 -10.19
CA GLY A 149 1.19 -10.21 -8.79
C GLY A 149 0.99 -11.65 -8.34
N GLY A 150 0.55 -11.80 -7.09
CA GLY A 150 0.23 -13.12 -6.51
C GLY A 150 -1.16 -13.65 -6.88
N ALA A 151 -2.08 -12.78 -7.29
CA ALA A 151 -3.46 -13.15 -7.66
C ALA A 151 -3.93 -12.54 -8.99
N SER A 152 -3.16 -11.64 -9.58
CA SER A 152 -3.51 -10.91 -10.79
C SER A 152 -2.27 -10.68 -11.65
N VAL A 153 -2.53 -10.29 -12.90
CA VAL A 153 -1.54 -9.75 -13.81
C VAL A 153 -2.10 -8.46 -14.39
N GLU A 154 -1.33 -7.38 -14.30
CA GLU A 154 -1.70 -6.05 -14.76
C GLU A 154 -0.95 -5.77 -16.05
N ILE A 155 -1.66 -5.37 -17.11
CA ILE A 155 -1.09 -5.06 -18.43
C ILE A 155 -1.55 -3.67 -18.86
N VAL A 156 -0.62 -2.82 -19.24
CA VAL A 156 -0.91 -1.48 -19.78
C VAL A 156 0.12 -1.09 -20.84
N ARG A 157 -0.32 -0.28 -21.79
CA ARG A 157 0.50 0.30 -22.85
C ARG A 157 0.64 1.80 -22.63
#